data_AF-A0AAV5DP63-F1
#
_entry.id   AF-A0AAV5DP63-F1
#
_cell.length_a   1.000
_cell.length_b   1.000
_cell.length_c   1.000
_cell.angle_alpha   90.00
_cell.angle_beta   90.00
_cell.angle_gamma   90.00
#
_symmetry.space_group_name_H-M   'P 1'
#
loop_
_entity.id
_entity.type
_entity.pdbx_description
1 polymer ?
#
loop_
_entity_poly.entity_id
_entity_poly.type
_entity_poly.pdbx_seq_one_letter_code
_entity_poly.pdbx_strand_id
1 'polypeptide(L)'
;MTGRVIWVFFVLSSIPIYIVIAIKVAKWFIKAVNKIRRAFVWKGRDKVNGGSCLVAWEKVQRPLDLGGLGILNLELMSWSLQLWWL
;
A
#
# COMPACT_ATOMS: atom_id res chain seq x y z
N MET A 1 2.69 -1.46 -19.02
CA MET A 1 2.72 -0.92 -17.64
C MET A 1 2.35 -1.97 -16.56
N THR A 2 2.11 -3.22 -16.93
CA THR A 2 1.52 -4.27 -16.08
C THR A 2 2.53 -4.94 -15.11
N GLY A 3 3.78 -5.16 -15.53
CA GLY A 3 4.77 -5.90 -14.72
C GLY A 3 5.28 -5.19 -13.46
N ARG A 4 5.43 -3.86 -13.51
CA ARG A 4 5.90 -3.06 -12.35
C ARG A 4 4.87 -3.02 -11.24
N VAL A 5 3.61 -2.94 -11.63
CA VAL A 5 2.47 -2.88 -10.72
C VAL A 5 2.36 -4.20 -9.95
N ILE A 6 2.46 -5.34 -10.63
CA ILE A 6 2.46 -6.69 -10.02
C ILE A 6 3.62 -6.87 -9.02
N TRP A 7 4.81 -6.37 -9.32
CA TRP A 7 5.95 -6.41 -8.39
C TRP A 7 5.70 -5.62 -7.11
N VAL A 8 5.10 -4.43 -7.22
CA VAL A 8 4.68 -3.64 -6.05
C VAL A 8 3.62 -4.40 -5.25
N PHE A 9 2.69 -5.04 -5.96
CA PHE A 9 1.65 -5.84 -5.32
C PHE A 9 2.22 -7.01 -4.53
N PHE A 10 3.08 -7.81 -5.12
CA PHE A 10 3.57 -9.03 -4.45
C PHE A 10 4.66 -8.72 -3.42
N VAL A 11 5.72 -8.01 -3.83
CA VAL A 11 6.93 -7.86 -3.00
C VAL A 11 6.77 -6.74 -1.97
N LEU A 12 6.33 -5.57 -2.41
CA LEU A 12 6.16 -4.39 -1.53
C LEU A 12 4.90 -4.47 -0.66
N SER A 13 3.96 -5.37 -0.98
CA SER A 13 2.85 -5.64 -0.06
C SER A 13 3.16 -6.73 0.94
N SER A 14 3.88 -7.79 0.59
CA SER A 14 4.14 -8.88 1.53
C SER A 14 4.98 -8.43 2.75
N ILE A 15 6.05 -7.65 2.54
CA ILE A 15 6.97 -7.24 3.63
C ILE A 15 6.26 -6.44 4.74
N PRO A 16 5.47 -5.38 4.44
CA PRO A 16 4.77 -4.63 5.48
C PRO A 16 3.68 -5.43 6.18
N ILE A 17 3.12 -6.46 5.54
CA ILE A 17 2.05 -7.29 6.13
C ILE A 17 2.60 -8.11 7.29
N TYR A 18 3.76 -8.74 7.12
CA TYR A 18 4.42 -9.47 8.21
C TYR A 18 4.73 -8.56 9.41
N ILE A 19 5.18 -7.33 9.14
CA ILE A 19 5.47 -6.35 10.20
C ILE A 19 4.19 -5.91 10.92
N VAL A 20 3.09 -5.72 10.18
CA VAL A 20 1.78 -5.33 10.73
C VAL A 20 1.15 -6.43 11.57
N ILE A 21 1.39 -7.70 11.23
CA ILE A 21 0.96 -8.85 12.04
C ILE A 21 1.76 -8.92 13.34
N ALA A 22 3.07 -8.68 13.28
CA ALA A 22 3.97 -8.83 14.43
C ALA A 22 3.88 -7.70 15.46
N ILE A 23 3.57 -6.47 15.04
CA ILE A 23 3.65 -5.27 15.89
C ILE A 23 2.41 -4.39 15.69
N LYS A 24 1.90 -3.76 16.75
CA LYS A 24 0.92 -2.67 16.63
C LYS A 24 1.56 -1.49 15.88
N VAL A 25 1.23 -1.34 14.61
CA VAL A 25 1.90 -0.36 13.74
C VAL A 25 1.38 1.05 13.97
N ALA A 26 2.30 1.99 14.17
CA ALA A 26 1.98 3.41 14.28
C ALA A 26 1.62 4.02 12.91
N LYS A 27 0.68 4.98 12.90
CA LYS A 27 0.16 5.62 11.68
C LYS A 27 1.25 6.24 10.79
N TRP A 28 2.37 6.69 11.37
CA TRP A 28 3.49 7.26 10.62
C TRP A 28 4.20 6.23 9.72
N PHE A 29 4.30 4.97 10.16
CA PHE A 29 4.91 3.89 9.40
C PHE A 29 4.07 3.54 8.17
N ILE A 30 2.74 3.43 8.34
CA ILE A 30 1.81 3.20 7.24
C ILE A 30 1.94 4.31 6.19
N LYS A 31 2.05 5.56 6.63
CA LYS A 31 2.25 6.71 5.75
C LYS A 31 3.59 6.64 4.98
N ALA A 32 4.66 6.21 5.64
CA ALA A 32 5.97 6.02 5.02
C ALA A 32 5.95 4.91 3.96
N VAL A 33 5.38 3.75 4.28
CA VAL A 33 5.23 2.63 3.33
C VAL A 33 4.36 3.04 2.14
N ASN A 34 3.24 3.72 2.38
CA ASN A 34 2.38 4.23 1.32
C ASN A 34 3.11 5.23 0.41
N LYS A 35 4.04 6.03 0.95
CA LYS A 35 4.88 6.95 0.15
C LYS A 35 5.79 6.18 -0.80
N ILE A 36 6.43 5.10 -0.34
CA ILE A 36 7.30 4.26 -1.17
C ILE A 36 6.48 3.53 -2.25
N ARG A 37 5.34 2.94 -1.87
CA ARG A 37 4.44 2.28 -2.82
C ARG A 37 3.94 3.23 -3.90
N ARG A 38 3.50 4.45 -3.52
CA ARG A 38 3.14 5.52 -4.46
C ARG A 38 4.29 5.83 -5.40
N ALA A 39 5.49 5.99 -4.86
CA ALA A 39 6.66 6.36 -5.65
C ALA A 39 6.97 5.34 -6.74
N PHE A 40 6.90 4.06 -6.37
CA PHE A 40 7.16 2.95 -7.27
C PHE A 40 6.09 2.78 -8.34
N VAL A 41 4.80 2.91 -7.98
CA VAL A 41 3.68 2.78 -8.93
C VAL A 41 3.76 3.84 -10.04
N TRP A 42 4.01 5.10 -9.68
CA TRP A 42 3.93 6.22 -10.64
C TRP A 42 5.22 6.51 -11.40
N LYS A 43 6.40 6.32 -10.78
CA LYS A 43 7.70 6.67 -11.40
C LYS A 43 8.65 5.49 -11.53
N GLY A 44 8.40 4.36 -10.85
CA GLY A 44 9.33 3.22 -10.78
C GLY A 44 10.69 3.57 -10.15
N ARG A 45 10.76 4.62 -9.32
CA ARG A 45 11.95 5.06 -8.57
C ARG A 45 11.58 5.44 -7.14
N ASP A 46 12.58 5.46 -6.26
CA ASP A 46 12.47 5.62 -4.80
C ASP A 46 11.81 6.94 -4.33
N LYS A 47 11.94 8.03 -5.10
CA LYS A 47 11.40 9.35 -4.75
C LYS A 47 10.49 9.93 -5.83
N VAL A 48 9.35 10.45 -5.37
CA VAL A 48 8.40 11.21 -6.17
C VAL A 48 8.18 12.58 -5.55
N ASN A 49 8.55 13.63 -6.31
CA ASN A 49 8.16 15.01 -5.99
C ASN A 49 6.66 15.17 -6.27
N GLY A 50 5.96 15.83 -5.35
CA GLY A 50 4.51 15.71 -5.09
C GLY A 50 3.51 16.05 -6.21
N GLY A 51 3.97 16.27 -7.45
CA GLY A 51 3.12 16.61 -8.61
C GLY A 51 2.88 15.50 -9.63
N SER A 52 3.27 14.24 -9.37
CA SER A 52 3.13 13.14 -10.37
C SER A 52 2.21 11.99 -9.96
N CYS A 53 1.39 12.20 -8.92
CA CYS A 53 0.38 11.24 -8.51
C CYS A 53 -0.93 11.56 -9.25
N LEU A 54 -1.21 10.86 -10.36
CA LEU A 54 -2.37 11.12 -11.21
C LEU A 54 -3.71 10.71 -10.55
N VAL A 55 -3.67 9.85 -9.53
CA VAL A 55 -4.87 9.35 -8.83
C VAL A 55 -4.67 9.45 -7.31
N ALA A 56 -5.73 9.88 -6.62
CA ALA A 56 -5.79 9.87 -5.16
C ALA A 56 -5.59 8.44 -4.64
N TRP A 57 -4.68 8.26 -3.68
CA TRP A 57 -4.29 6.93 -3.20
C TRP A 57 -5.44 6.12 -2.62
N GLU A 58 -6.43 6.79 -2.01
CA GLU A 58 -7.64 6.14 -1.52
C GLU A 58 -8.42 5.45 -2.65
N LYS A 59 -8.41 5.99 -3.87
CA LYS A 59 -9.01 5.35 -5.04
C LYS A 59 -8.15 4.18 -5.54
N VAL A 60 -6.82 4.29 -5.45
CA VAL A 60 -5.89 3.22 -5.82
C VAL A 60 -6.04 1.99 -4.89
N GLN A 61 -6.34 2.23 -3.62
CA GLN A 61 -6.52 1.17 -2.61
C GLN A 61 -7.86 0.42 -2.71
N ARG A 62 -8.79 0.88 -3.54
CA ARG A 62 -10.07 0.17 -3.74
C ARG A 62 -9.84 -1.16 -4.46
N PRO A 63 -10.68 -2.18 -4.21
CA PRO A 63 -10.65 -3.43 -4.97
C PRO A 63 -10.89 -3.17 -6.45
N LEU A 64 -10.41 -4.10 -7.29
CA LEU A 64 -10.50 -4.02 -8.75
C LEU A 64 -11.96 -3.90 -9.23
N ASP A 65 -12.89 -4.57 -8.55
CA ASP A 65 -14.33 -4.51 -8.85
C ASP A 65 -14.94 -3.10 -8.68
N LEU A 66 -14.31 -2.26 -7.86
CA LEU A 66 -14.71 -0.87 -7.62
C LEU A 66 -13.89 0.13 -8.44
N GLY A 67 -13.17 -0.33 -9.47
CA GLY A 67 -12.33 0.49 -10.34
C GLY A 67 -11.04 0.99 -9.69
N GLY A 68 -10.63 0.36 -8.58
CA GLY A 68 -9.34 0.62 -7.95
C GLY A 68 -8.21 -0.25 -8.49
N LEU A 69 -7.02 -0.09 -7.94
CA LEU A 69 -5.86 -0.89 -8.33
C LEU A 69 -5.79 -2.21 -7.53
N GLY A 70 -6.54 -2.34 -6.43
CA GLY A 70 -6.50 -3.49 -5.52
C GLY A 70 -5.41 -3.41 -4.44
N ILE A 71 -4.82 -2.23 -4.18
CA ILE A 71 -3.77 -2.10 -3.15
C ILE A 71 -4.38 -2.23 -1.75
N LEU A 72 -3.99 -3.28 -1.03
CA LEU A 72 -4.42 -3.50 0.35
C LEU A 72 -4.17 -2.27 1.22
N ASN A 73 -5.22 -1.82 1.90
CA ASN A 73 -5.11 -0.80 2.91
C ASN A 73 -4.54 -1.42 4.21
N LEU A 74 -3.29 -1.10 4.49
CA LEU A 74 -2.55 -1.57 5.66
C LEU A 74 -3.24 -1.23 6.97
N GLU A 75 -3.94 -0.08 7.05
CA GLU A 75 -4.63 0.33 8.27
C GLU A 75 -5.85 -0.57 8.51
N LEU A 76 -6.71 -0.73 7.50
CA LEU A 76 -7.86 -1.65 7.58
C LEU A 76 -7.41 -3.09 7.87
N MET A 77 -6.35 -3.54 7.21
CA MET A 77 -5.86 -4.91 7.42
C MET A 77 -5.24 -5.11 8.80
N SER A 78 -4.52 -4.12 9.32
CA SER A 78 -4.04 -4.14 10.71
C SER A 78 -5.19 -4.30 11.69
N TRP A 79 -6.28 -3.56 11.48
CA TRP A 79 -7.46 -3.64 12.34
C TRP A 79 -8.14 -4.99 12.22
N SER A 80 -8.35 -5.51 11.01
CA SER A 80 -8.95 -6.83 10.78
C SER A 80 -8.13 -7.95 11.43
N LEU A 81 -6.80 -7.91 11.31
CA LEU A 81 -5.91 -8.88 11.94
C LEU A 81 -5.96 -8.79 13.46
N GLN A 82 -5.96 -7.58 14.02
CA GLN A 82 -6.06 -7.38 15.47
C GLN A 82 -7.40 -7.86 16.04
N LEU A 83 -8.49 -7.69 15.29
CA LEU A 83 -9.82 -8.21 15.65
C LEU A 83 -9.90 -9.73 15.58
N TRP A 84 -9.08 -10.36 14.74
CA TRP A 84 -9.07 -11.83 14.61
C TRP A 84 -8.42 -12.54 15.81
N TRP A 85 -7.52 -11.87 16.51
CA TRP A 85 -6.83 -12.40 17.70
C TRP A 85 -7.52 -12.04 19.04
N LEU A 86 -8.70 -11.42 18.99
CA LEU A 86 -9.55 -11.07 20.14
C LEU A 86 -10.71 -12.05 20.25
#